data_AF-A0A3D4NTH8-F1
#
_entry.id   AF-A0A3D4NTH8-F1
#
_cell.length_a   1.000
_cell.length_b   1.000
_cell.length_c   1.000
_cell.angle_alpha   90.00
_cell.angle_beta   90.00
_cell.angle_gamma   90.00
#
_symmetry.space_group_name_H-M   'P 1'
#
loop_
_entity.id
_entity.type
_entity.pdbx_description
1 polymer ?
#
loop_
_entity_poly.entity_id
_entity_poly.type
_entity_poly.pdbx_seq_one_letter_code
_entity_poly.pdbx_strand_id
1 'polypeptide(L)' 'KKGEPCLLIRRRTWSGRQPVTAARLIHPGSRHRLEGRFHK' A
#
# COMPACT_ATOMS: atom_id res chain seq x y z
N LYS A 1 -5.17 17.81 -0.06
CA LYS A 1 -5.83 18.81 -0.96
C LYS A 1 -6.76 18.07 -1.92
N LYS A 2 -7.92 18.61 -2.31
CA LYS A 2 -8.75 17.99 -3.37
C LYS A 2 -7.92 17.92 -4.66
N GLY A 3 -7.84 16.73 -5.26
CA GLY A 3 -7.07 16.49 -6.49
C GLY A 3 -5.57 16.26 -6.30
N GLU A 4 -5.06 16.12 -5.07
CA GLU A 4 -3.64 15.76 -4.90
C GLU A 4 -3.37 14.31 -5.33
N PRO A 5 -2.22 14.01 -5.97
CA PRO A 5 -1.83 12.64 -6.27
C PRO A 5 -1.64 11.86 -4.97
N CYS A 6 -2.12 10.61 -4.95
CA CYS A 6 -2.06 9.73 -3.79
C CYS A 6 -1.34 8.43 -4.10
N LEU A 7 -0.62 7.91 -3.11
CA LEU A 7 -0.11 6.56 -3.12
C LEU A 7 -1.22 5.60 -2.69
N LEU A 8 -1.62 4.68 -3.58
CA LEU A 8 -2.57 3.60 -3.29
C LEU A 8 -1.83 2.27 -3.15
N ILE A 9 -2.01 1.62 -2.00
CA ILE A 9 -1.56 0.24 -1.78
C ILE A 9 -2.79 -0.66 -1.66
N ARG A 10 -2.87 -1.66 -2.55
CA ARG A 10 -3.88 -2.73 -2.47
C ARG A 10 -3.25 -3.92 -1.77
N ARG A 11 -3.73 -4.26 -0.58
CA ARG A 11 -3.21 -5.36 0.22
C ARG A 11 -4.21 -6.50 0.29
N ARG A 12 -3.71 -7.73 0.18
CA ARG A 12 -4.39 -8.95 0.65
C ARG A 12 -3.44 -9.69 1.60
N THR A 13 -3.96 -10.14 2.72
CA THR A 13 -3.22 -11.00 3.65
C THR A 13 -3.80 -12.41 3.58
N TRP A 14 -2.94 -13.42 3.64
CA TRP A 14 -3.31 -14.83 3.56
C TRP A 14 -2.89 -15.57 4.83
N SER A 15 -3.72 -16.53 5.25
CA SER A 15 -3.36 -17.57 6.22
C SER A 15 -3.34 -18.89 5.46
N GLY A 16 -2.14 -19.42 5.21
CA GLY A 16 -1.96 -20.54 4.27
C GLY A 16 -2.52 -20.22 2.89
N ARG A 17 -3.48 -21.04 2.42
CA ARG A 17 -4.16 -20.86 1.13
C ARG A 17 -5.45 -20.04 1.24
N GLN A 18 -5.80 -19.52 2.41
CA GLN A 18 -7.02 -18.75 2.61
C GLN A 18 -6.73 -17.25 2.70
N PRO A 19 -7.33 -16.40 1.85
CA PRO A 19 -7.24 -14.95 2.03
C PRO A 19 -8.04 -14.56 3.29
N VAL A 20 -7.40 -13.88 4.23
CA VAL A 20 -8.02 -13.50 5.51
C VAL A 20 -8.42 -12.03 5.59
N THR A 21 -7.79 -11.15 4.81
CA THR A 21 -8.21 -9.74 4.75
C THR A 21 -7.83 -9.07 3.43
N ALA A 22 -8.56 -8.03 3.07
CA ALA A 22 -8.29 -7.14 1.95
C ALA A 22 -8.41 -5.67 2.41
N ALA A 23 -7.47 -4.83 1.99
CA ALA A 23 -7.45 -3.42 2.35
C ALA A 23 -7.01 -2.53 1.17
N ARG A 24 -7.52 -1.30 1.13
CA ARG A 24 -7.03 -0.20 0.30
C ARG A 24 -6.46 0.87 1.22
N LEU A 25 -5.14 1.04 1.20
CA LEU A 25 -4.44 2.06 1.97
C LEU A 25 -4.14 3.23 1.04
N ILE A 26 -4.66 4.41 1.36
CA ILE A 26 -4.53 5.61 0.52
C ILE A 26 -3.81 6.67 1.33
N HIS A 27 -2.67 7.13 0.81
CA HIS A 27 -1.82 8.12 1.46
C HIS A 27 -1.65 9.35 0.56
N PRO A 28 -1.76 10.58 1.09
CA PRO A 28 -1.38 11.78 0.34
C PRO A 28 0.06 11.68 -0.15
N GLY A 29 0.29 11.81 -1.46
CA GLY A 29 1.60 11.58 -2.07
C GLY A 29 2.68 12.56 -1.63
N SER A 30 2.28 13.74 -1.18
CA SER A 30 3.18 14.74 -0.60
C SER A 30 3.72 14.38 0.79
N ARG A 31 3.18 13.34 1.44
CA ARG A 31 3.49 12.99 2.84
C ARG A 31 4.03 11.57 3.02
N HIS A 32 3.93 10.71 2.01
CA HIS A 32 4.29 9.29 2.13
C HIS A 32 4.98 8.81 0.86
N ARG A 33 6.02 8.00 1.05
CA ARG A 33 6.77 7.31 -0.02
C ARG A 33 7.10 5.89 0.41
N LEU A 34 7.18 4.97 -0.55
CA LEU A 34 7.72 3.63 -0.34
C LEU A 34 9.22 3.65 -0.62
N GLU A 35 10.01 3.20 0.34
CA GLU A 35 11.47 3.11 0.23
C GLU A 35 11.92 1.71 0.64
N GLY A 36 12.98 1.22 0.00
CA GLY A 36 13.54 -0.08 0.34
C GLY A 36 14.88 -0.29 -0.33
N ARG A 37 15.77 -1.00 0.36
CA ARG A 37 17.06 -1.47 -0.15
C ARG A 37 17.06 -2.99 -0.04
N PHE A 38 17.24 -3.67 -1.17
CA PHE A 38 17.23 -5.12 -1.25
C PHE A 38 18.52 -5.59 -1.92
N HIS A 39 19.06 -6.72 -1.48
CA HIS A 39 20.09 -7.41 -2.24
C HIS A 39 19.49 -7.87 -3.57
N LYS A 40 20.32 -7.87 -4.63
CA LYS A 40 19.92 -8.42 -5.91
C LYS A 40 19.72 -9.93 -5.81
#